data_AF-A0A161MRI0-F1
#
_entry.id   AF-A0A161MRI0-F1
#
_cell.length_a   1.000
_cell.length_b   1.000
_cell.length_c   1.000
_cell.angle_alpha   90.00
_cell.angle_beta   90.00
_cell.angle_gamma   90.00
#
_symmetry.space_group_name_H-M   'P 1'
#
loop_
_entity.id
_entity.type
_entity.pdbx_description
1 polymer ?
#
loop_
_entity_poly.entity_id
_entity_poly.type
_entity_poly.pdbx_seq_one_letter_code
_entity_poly.pdbx_strand_id
1 'polypeptide(L)'
;MPFFYETMSYSDKPPEYTREEWIKKLESMHVQRSDMNKLIMNYLVTEGFKEAAERFQEESGLVPPIDLNSMDNRIQIREAIQNGRTQEATLLVNQLHPELLDNDRYLYFHLQQLHLIELIRDGKVEEAVHFAQSQLSECGESQPAILNELERTLALLAFDHPLMSPFSDLLDMRHRHKVAS
;
A
#
# COMPACT_ATOMS: atom_id res chain seq x y z
N MET A 1 13.56 -10.85 -49.74
CA MET A 1 13.64 -9.52 -49.11
C MET A 1 14.15 -9.69 -47.69
N PRO A 2 15.35 -9.20 -47.34
CA PRO A 2 15.83 -9.19 -45.98
C PRO A 2 15.37 -7.91 -45.27
N PHE A 3 14.70 -8.06 -44.14
CA PHE A 3 14.39 -6.96 -43.23
C PHE A 3 15.69 -6.51 -42.55
N PHE A 4 16.14 -5.30 -42.88
CA PHE A 4 17.18 -4.61 -42.15
C PHE A 4 16.60 -4.18 -40.80
N TYR A 5 17.12 -4.73 -39.70
CA TYR A 5 16.89 -4.17 -38.38
C TYR A 5 17.67 -2.87 -38.27
N GLU A 6 16.95 -1.76 -38.33
CA GLU A 6 17.45 -0.44 -37.99
C GLU A 6 17.76 -0.44 -36.48
N THR A 7 19.04 -0.50 -36.14
CA THR A 7 19.48 -0.35 -34.75
C THR A 7 19.22 1.09 -34.36
N MET A 8 18.19 1.31 -33.52
CA MET A 8 17.97 2.60 -32.86
C MET A 8 19.21 2.92 -32.02
N SER A 9 20.12 3.67 -32.62
CA SER A 9 21.22 4.34 -31.94
C SER A 9 20.61 5.38 -31.01
N TYR A 10 20.36 4.96 -29.76
CA TYR A 10 20.14 5.91 -28.68
C TYR A 10 21.38 6.80 -28.66
N SER A 11 21.21 8.05 -29.06
CA SER A 11 22.27 9.03 -28.98
C SER A 11 22.58 9.19 -27.49
N ASP A 12 23.65 8.55 -27.03
CA ASP A 12 24.28 8.83 -25.74
C ASP A 12 24.71 10.29 -25.78
N LYS A 13 23.79 11.19 -25.39
CA LYS A 13 24.15 12.56 -25.11
C LYS A 13 25.20 12.48 -23.99
N PRO A 14 26.40 13.03 -24.20
CA PRO A 14 27.39 13.04 -23.13
C PRO A 14 26.75 13.71 -21.91
N PRO A 15 27.01 13.20 -20.69
CA PRO A 15 26.43 13.76 -19.49
C PRO A 15 26.70 15.26 -19.45
N GLU A 16 25.65 16.05 -19.22
CA GLU A 16 25.66 17.52 -19.24
C GLU A 16 26.62 18.13 -18.19
N TYR A 17 27.11 17.29 -17.29
CA TYR A 17 28.08 17.63 -16.25
C TYR A 17 29.18 16.57 -16.19
N THR A 18 30.41 17.01 -16.05
CA THR A 18 31.52 16.15 -15.62
C THR A 18 31.32 15.73 -14.15
N ARG A 19 31.96 14.63 -13.75
CA ARG A 19 31.90 14.15 -12.36
C ARG A 19 32.37 15.24 -11.39
N GLU A 20 33.42 15.97 -11.76
CA GLU A 20 34.02 17.04 -10.99
C GLU A 20 33.06 18.22 -10.80
N GLU A 21 32.35 18.62 -11.85
CA GLU A 21 31.31 19.67 -11.78
C GLU A 21 30.13 19.25 -10.91
N TRP A 22 29.71 17.98 -10.99
CA TRP A 22 28.63 17.45 -10.17
C TRP A 22 28.99 17.42 -8.69
N ILE A 23 30.20 16.95 -8.35
CA ILE A 23 30.71 16.96 -6.96
C ILE A 23 30.78 18.39 -6.42
N LYS A 24 31.32 19.34 -7.20
CA LYS A 24 31.41 20.74 -6.79
C LYS A 24 30.03 21.37 -6.56
N LYS A 25 29.03 20.98 -7.35
CA LYS A 25 27.63 21.41 -7.16
C LYS A 25 27.00 20.76 -5.93
N LEU A 26 27.33 19.50 -5.64
CA LEU A 26 26.83 18.80 -4.46
C LEU A 26 27.45 19.36 -3.17
N GLU A 27 28.74 19.69 -3.19
CA GLU A 27 29.44 20.33 -2.08
C GLU A 27 28.91 21.75 -1.78
N SER A 28 28.38 22.46 -2.79
CA SER A 28 27.76 23.77 -2.59
C SER A 28 26.33 23.70 -2.05
N MET A 29 25.69 22.52 -2.09
CA MET A 29 24.36 22.31 -1.53
C MET A 29 24.47 22.02 -0.03
N HIS A 30 24.21 23.04 0.77
CA HIS A 30 24.15 22.87 2.22
C HIS A 30 22.75 22.47 2.68
N VAL A 31 22.59 21.24 3.16
CA VAL A 31 21.36 20.78 3.81
C VAL A 31 21.47 21.02 5.31
N GLN A 32 20.56 21.82 5.86
CA GLN A 32 20.54 22.09 7.30
C GLN A 32 20.17 20.81 8.06
N ARG A 33 20.90 20.54 9.17
CA ARG A 33 20.61 19.39 10.04
C ARG A 33 19.15 19.40 10.54
N SER A 34 18.59 20.58 10.79
CA SER A 34 17.18 20.74 11.19
C SER A 34 16.22 20.19 10.14
N ASP A 35 16.50 20.38 8.85
CA ASP A 35 15.63 19.93 7.78
C ASP A 35 15.76 18.42 7.57
N MET A 36 16.97 17.87 7.73
CA MET A 36 17.17 16.42 7.79
C MET A 36 16.41 15.80 8.96
N ASN A 37 16.47 16.40 10.15
CA ASN A 37 15.75 15.90 11.32
C ASN A 37 14.24 15.93 11.11
N LYS A 38 13.69 16.98 10.47
CA LYS A 38 12.26 17.02 10.10
C LYS A 38 11.88 15.88 9.15
N LEU A 39 12.71 15.61 8.15
CA LEU A 39 12.47 14.52 7.20
C LEU A 39 12.48 13.16 7.89
N ILE A 40 13.48 12.91 8.75
CA ILE A 40 13.56 11.68 9.53
C ILE A 40 12.34 11.55 10.45
N MET A 41 11.99 12.58 11.20
CA MET A 41 10.81 12.55 12.08
C MET A 41 9.53 12.27 11.28
N ASN A 42 9.33 12.94 10.14
CA ASN A 42 8.18 12.73 9.29
C ASN A 42 8.10 11.28 8.81
N TYR A 43 9.23 10.71 8.38
CA TYR A 43 9.31 9.32 7.97
C TYR A 43 8.91 8.36 9.11
N LEU A 44 9.50 8.52 10.31
CA LEU A 44 9.20 7.67 11.46
C LEU A 44 7.71 7.73 11.86
N VAL A 45 7.13 8.93 11.82
CA VAL A 45 5.71 9.16 12.13
C VAL A 45 4.78 8.59 11.06
N THR A 46 5.14 8.74 9.78
CA THR A 46 4.34 8.25 8.65
C THR A 46 4.35 6.73 8.59
N GLU A 47 5.52 6.12 8.74
CA GLU A 47 5.69 4.66 8.75
C GLU A 47 5.28 4.00 10.07
N GLY A 48 4.78 4.75 11.05
CA GLY A 48 4.29 4.19 12.31
C GLY A 48 5.41 3.64 13.22
N PHE A 49 6.66 4.07 13.05
CA PHE A 49 7.78 3.68 13.91
C PHE A 49 7.78 4.50 15.21
N LYS A 50 6.78 4.26 16.06
CA LYS A 50 6.53 5.03 17.29
C LYS A 50 7.74 5.11 18.21
N GLU A 51 8.30 3.96 18.60
CA GLU A 51 9.45 3.91 19.52
C GLU A 51 10.65 4.69 18.97
N ALA A 52 10.93 4.56 17.66
CA ALA A 52 12.00 5.31 17.03
C ALA A 52 11.70 6.82 16.99
N ALA A 53 10.44 7.22 16.75
CA ALA A 53 10.03 8.62 16.77
C ALA A 53 10.17 9.24 18.17
N GLU A 54 9.83 8.50 19.23
CA GLU A 54 9.98 8.94 20.63
C GLU A 54 11.45 9.15 20.98
N ARG A 55 12.31 8.16 20.70
CA ARG A 55 13.76 8.28 20.91
C ARG A 55 14.37 9.42 20.08
N PHE A 56 13.92 9.55 18.82
CA PHE A 56 14.40 10.60 17.93
C PHE A 56 13.96 11.99 18.41
N GLN A 57 12.77 12.12 19.00
CA GLN A 57 12.31 13.35 19.63
C GLN A 57 13.20 13.74 20.80
N GLU A 58 13.56 12.80 21.69
CA GLU A 58 14.46 13.02 22.82
C GLU A 58 15.84 13.51 22.37
N GLU A 59 16.40 12.93 21.30
CA GLU A 59 17.74 13.27 20.80
C GLU A 59 17.78 14.55 19.96
N SER A 60 16.77 14.77 19.11
CA SER A 60 16.74 15.89 18.18
C SER A 60 16.10 17.16 18.76
N GLY A 61 15.36 17.04 19.87
CA GLY A 61 14.54 18.11 20.45
C GLY A 61 13.38 18.54 19.55
N LEU A 62 13.10 17.78 18.49
CA LEU A 62 12.09 18.13 17.49
C LEU A 62 10.72 17.63 17.92
N VAL A 63 9.74 18.53 17.95
CA VAL A 63 8.36 18.17 18.25
C VAL A 63 7.72 17.55 17.00
N PRO A 64 7.20 16.31 17.08
CA PRO A 64 6.55 15.67 15.94
C PRO A 64 5.27 16.43 15.53
N PRO A 65 4.87 16.34 14.25
CA PRO A 65 3.69 17.06 13.74
C PRO A 65 2.36 16.52 14.28
N ILE A 66 2.35 15.31 14.84
CA ILE A 66 1.20 14.67 15.46
C ILE A 66 1.57 14.16 16.84
N ASP A 67 0.56 13.93 17.67
CA ASP A 67 0.74 13.22 18.94
C ASP A 67 1.17 11.76 18.68
N LEU A 68 2.33 11.37 19.21
CA LEU A 68 2.86 10.01 19.03
C LEU A 68 1.95 8.95 19.66
N ASN A 69 1.16 9.29 20.69
CA ASN A 69 0.18 8.38 21.27
C ASN A 69 -0.98 8.07 20.31
N SER A 70 -1.30 9.00 19.41
CA SER A 70 -2.33 8.77 18.38
C SER A 70 -1.90 7.77 17.30
N MET A 71 -0.61 7.41 17.26
CA MET A 71 -0.07 6.45 16.29
C MET A 71 -0.52 5.01 16.58
N ASP A 72 -0.80 4.67 17.84
CA ASP A 72 -1.15 3.30 18.25
C ASP A 72 -2.34 2.77 17.46
N ASN A 73 -3.35 3.61 17.25
CA ASN A 73 -4.55 3.27 16.47
C ASN A 73 -4.21 2.94 15.01
N ARG A 74 -3.35 3.74 14.36
CA ARG A 74 -2.94 3.50 12.97
C ARG A 74 -2.09 2.24 12.84
N ILE A 75 -1.20 2.01 13.80
CA ILE A 75 -0.37 0.80 13.87
C ILE A 75 -1.26 -0.43 14.02
N GLN A 76 -2.24 -0.41 14.94
CA GLN A 76 -3.17 -1.51 15.15
C GLN A 76 -4.00 -1.84 13.90
N ILE A 77 -4.56 -0.83 13.23
CA ILE A 77 -5.31 -1.04 11.97
C ILE A 77 -4.39 -1.68 10.93
N ARG A 78 -3.18 -1.14 10.74
CA ARG A 78 -2.21 -1.65 9.78
C ARG A 78 -1.82 -3.10 10.07
N GLU A 79 -1.53 -3.42 11.32
CA GLU A 79 -1.22 -4.78 11.75
C GLU A 79 -2.39 -5.74 11.54
N ALA A 80 -3.63 -5.31 11.79
CA ALA A 80 -4.81 -6.11 11.53
C ALA A 80 -4.91 -6.45 10.02
N ILE A 81 -4.71 -5.46 9.13
CA ILE A 81 -4.72 -5.68 7.67
C ILE A 81 -3.58 -6.61 7.24
N GLN A 82 -2.35 -6.37 7.69
CA GLN A 82 -1.16 -7.16 7.32
C GLN A 82 -1.28 -8.63 7.79
N ASN A 83 -1.93 -8.86 8.92
CA ASN A 83 -2.18 -10.21 9.45
C ASN A 83 -3.42 -10.88 8.85
N GLY A 84 -4.14 -10.23 7.92
CA GLY A 84 -5.37 -10.78 7.33
C GLY A 84 -6.61 -10.68 8.24
N ARG A 85 -6.51 -9.95 9.36
CA ARG A 85 -7.63 -9.67 10.28
C ARG A 85 -8.44 -8.47 9.77
N THR A 86 -8.95 -8.58 8.54
CA THR A 86 -9.59 -7.46 7.83
C THR A 86 -10.87 -6.98 8.48
N GLN A 87 -11.69 -7.89 9.01
CA GLN A 87 -12.91 -7.51 9.73
C GLN A 87 -12.61 -6.72 11.01
N GLU A 88 -11.56 -7.11 11.75
CA GLU A 88 -11.07 -6.35 12.91
C GLU A 88 -10.62 -4.95 12.47
N ALA A 89 -9.86 -4.85 11.38
CA ALA A 89 -9.44 -3.57 10.82
C ALA A 89 -10.64 -2.68 10.43
N THR A 90 -11.65 -3.21 9.75
CA THR A 90 -12.87 -2.48 9.38
C THR A 90 -13.62 -1.96 10.60
N LEU A 91 -13.75 -2.79 11.65
CA LEU A 91 -14.38 -2.36 12.90
C LEU A 91 -13.60 -1.24 13.58
N LEU A 92 -12.27 -1.36 13.69
CA LEU A 92 -11.41 -0.33 14.26
C LEU A 92 -11.49 0.98 13.48
N VAL A 93 -11.48 0.92 12.15
CA VAL A 93 -11.63 2.10 11.29
C VAL A 93 -12.97 2.79 11.55
N ASN A 94 -14.08 2.06 11.57
CA ASN A 94 -15.40 2.65 11.81
C ASN A 94 -15.57 3.19 13.24
N GLN A 95 -14.88 2.61 14.23
CA GLN A 95 -14.89 3.12 15.61
C GLN A 95 -14.11 4.43 15.75
N LEU A 96 -12.99 4.55 15.06
CA LEU A 96 -12.08 5.71 15.15
C LEU A 96 -12.48 6.82 14.19
N HIS A 97 -12.97 6.46 13.00
CA HIS A 97 -13.34 7.36 11.91
C HIS A 97 -14.63 6.87 11.21
N PRO A 98 -15.81 7.08 11.83
CA PRO A 98 -17.07 6.50 11.37
C PRO A 98 -17.45 6.81 9.91
N GLU A 99 -17.06 7.98 9.41
CA GLU A 99 -17.42 8.43 8.06
C GLU A 99 -16.34 8.12 7.00
N LEU A 100 -15.19 7.52 7.39
CA LEU A 100 -14.07 7.34 6.47
C LEU A 100 -14.41 6.38 5.32
N LEU A 101 -15.00 5.24 5.65
CA LEU A 101 -15.34 4.21 4.66
C LEU A 101 -16.56 4.58 3.81
N ASP A 102 -17.46 5.41 4.35
CA ASP A 102 -18.59 5.96 3.60
C ASP A 102 -18.13 6.99 2.56
N ASN A 103 -17.13 7.81 2.91
CA ASN A 103 -16.57 8.84 2.04
C ASN A 103 -15.56 8.29 1.04
N ASP A 104 -14.82 7.22 1.39
CA ASP A 104 -13.84 6.57 0.53
C ASP A 104 -14.28 5.14 0.16
N ARG A 105 -15.12 5.06 -0.88
CA ARG A 105 -15.59 3.79 -1.43
C ARG A 105 -14.46 2.91 -1.97
N TYR A 106 -13.34 3.51 -2.39
CA TYR A 106 -12.20 2.75 -2.93
C TYR A 106 -11.47 2.02 -1.79
N LEU A 107 -11.23 2.70 -0.67
CA LEU A 107 -10.69 2.10 0.54
C LEU A 107 -11.61 0.99 1.07
N TYR A 108 -12.92 1.26 1.14
CA TYR A 108 -13.90 0.27 1.56
C TYR A 108 -13.84 -0.99 0.69
N PHE A 109 -13.85 -0.82 -0.64
CA PHE A 109 -13.73 -1.94 -1.58
C PHE A 109 -12.46 -2.77 -1.35
N HIS A 110 -11.29 -2.13 -1.18
CA HIS A 110 -10.03 -2.86 -0.96
C HIS A 110 -10.04 -3.67 0.33
N LEU A 111 -10.66 -3.16 1.40
CA LEU A 111 -10.83 -3.91 2.65
C LEU A 111 -11.74 -5.13 2.46
N GLN A 112 -12.85 -4.97 1.73
CA GLN A 112 -13.76 -6.08 1.43
C GLN A 112 -13.13 -7.10 0.48
N GLN A 113 -12.42 -6.65 -0.55
CA GLN A 113 -11.65 -7.52 -1.45
C GLN A 113 -10.62 -8.33 -0.68
N LEU A 114 -9.90 -7.71 0.26
CA LEU A 114 -8.93 -8.42 1.06
C LEU A 114 -9.59 -9.46 1.95
N HIS A 115 -10.75 -9.16 2.54
CA HIS A 115 -11.53 -10.17 3.27
C HIS A 115 -11.94 -11.35 2.38
N LEU A 116 -12.41 -11.10 1.16
CA LEU A 116 -12.74 -12.14 0.20
C LEU A 116 -11.51 -13.01 -0.12
N ILE A 117 -10.35 -12.39 -0.32
CA ILE A 117 -9.07 -13.09 -0.53
C ILE A 117 -8.72 -13.98 0.66
N GLU A 118 -8.96 -13.53 1.90
CA GLU A 118 -8.72 -14.35 3.09
C GLU A 118 -9.67 -15.55 3.18
N LEU A 119 -10.96 -15.39 2.84
CA LEU A 119 -11.90 -16.50 2.76
C LEU A 119 -11.46 -17.55 1.71
N ILE A 120 -10.93 -17.09 0.58
CA ILE A 120 -10.38 -17.96 -0.48
C ILE A 120 -9.12 -18.69 0.03
N ARG A 121 -8.21 -18.00 0.74
CA ARG A 121 -7.01 -18.60 1.33
C ARG A 121 -7.34 -19.68 2.36
N ASP A 122 -8.40 -19.46 3.14
CA ASP A 122 -8.91 -20.42 4.13
C ASP A 122 -9.66 -21.60 3.49
N GLY A 123 -9.90 -21.58 2.18
CA GLY A 123 -10.68 -22.61 1.48
C GLY A 123 -12.19 -22.53 1.74
N LYS A 124 -12.69 -21.42 2.30
CA LYS A 124 -14.10 -21.20 2.63
C LYS A 124 -14.88 -20.70 1.40
N VAL A 125 -14.96 -21.53 0.38
CA VAL A 125 -15.54 -21.19 -0.93
C VAL A 125 -16.99 -20.72 -0.84
N GLU A 126 -17.84 -21.40 -0.07
CA GLU A 126 -19.26 -21.03 0.07
C GLU A 126 -19.42 -19.66 0.74
N GLU A 127 -18.66 -19.40 1.81
CA GLU A 127 -18.65 -18.11 2.50
C GLU A 127 -18.15 -17.00 1.58
N ALA A 128 -17.09 -17.26 0.81
CA ALA A 128 -16.52 -16.31 -0.16
C ALA A 128 -17.55 -15.92 -1.24
N VAL A 129 -18.27 -16.91 -1.81
CA VAL A 129 -19.31 -16.65 -2.81
C VAL A 129 -20.46 -15.85 -2.22
N HIS A 130 -20.96 -16.25 -1.05
CA HIS A 130 -22.04 -15.52 -0.37
C HIS A 130 -21.63 -14.09 -0.04
N PHE A 131 -20.40 -13.90 0.46
CA PHE A 131 -19.85 -12.59 0.76
C PHE A 131 -19.76 -11.71 -0.49
N ALA A 132 -19.22 -12.23 -1.61
CA ALA A 132 -19.12 -11.49 -2.85
C ALA A 132 -20.50 -11.06 -3.40
N GLN A 133 -21.50 -11.93 -3.33
CA GLN A 133 -22.86 -11.63 -3.79
C GLN A 133 -23.54 -10.56 -2.93
N SER A 134 -23.30 -10.57 -1.62
CA SER A 134 -23.97 -9.67 -0.68
C SER A 134 -23.29 -8.31 -0.51
N GLN A 135 -21.95 -8.25 -0.55
CA GLN A 135 -21.19 -7.04 -0.23
C GLN A 135 -20.54 -6.37 -1.44
N LEU A 136 -20.27 -7.11 -2.52
CA LEU A 136 -19.46 -6.64 -3.65
C LEU A 136 -20.23 -6.54 -4.98
N SER A 137 -21.48 -7.01 -5.02
CA SER A 137 -22.32 -7.00 -6.23
C SER A 137 -22.58 -5.59 -6.77
N GLU A 138 -22.82 -4.63 -5.89
CA GLU A 138 -23.08 -3.23 -6.27
C GLU A 138 -21.78 -2.43 -6.56
N CYS A 139 -20.63 -2.90 -6.09
CA CYS A 139 -19.35 -2.18 -6.26
C CYS A 139 -18.87 -2.17 -7.72
N GLY A 140 -19.17 -3.23 -8.49
CA GLY A 140 -18.72 -3.39 -9.87
C GLY A 140 -19.43 -2.50 -10.90
N GLU A 141 -20.59 -1.93 -10.56
CA GLU A 141 -21.41 -1.16 -11.51
C GLU A 141 -20.89 0.26 -11.75
N SER A 142 -20.10 0.80 -10.81
CA SER A 142 -19.73 2.22 -10.79
C SER A 142 -18.38 2.52 -11.44
N GLN A 143 -17.45 1.56 -11.48
CA GLN A 143 -16.07 1.79 -11.96
C GLN A 143 -15.47 0.54 -12.62
N PRO A 144 -15.05 0.61 -13.91
CA PRO A 144 -14.49 -0.54 -14.63
C PRO A 144 -13.23 -1.16 -14.00
N ALA A 145 -12.41 -0.34 -13.33
CA ALA A 145 -11.20 -0.83 -12.67
C ALA A 145 -11.52 -1.73 -11.46
N ILE A 146 -12.51 -1.34 -10.65
CA ILE A 146 -13.01 -2.12 -9.50
C ILE A 146 -13.60 -3.45 -9.98
N LEU A 147 -14.37 -3.41 -11.07
CA LEU A 147 -14.93 -4.61 -11.67
C LEU A 147 -13.82 -5.58 -12.12
N ASN A 148 -12.77 -5.09 -12.79
CA ASN A 148 -11.67 -5.95 -13.21
C ASN A 148 -10.93 -6.59 -12.03
N GLU A 149 -10.69 -5.84 -10.95
CA GLU A 149 -10.08 -6.40 -9.75
C GLU A 149 -10.98 -7.43 -9.04
N LEU A 150 -12.29 -7.18 -9.00
CA LEU A 150 -13.28 -8.11 -8.47
C LEU A 150 -13.33 -9.40 -9.31
N GLU A 151 -13.37 -9.29 -10.63
CA GLU A 151 -13.35 -10.43 -11.55
C GLU A 151 -12.10 -11.30 -11.36
N ARG A 152 -10.92 -10.67 -11.24
CA ARG A 152 -9.67 -11.38 -10.94
C ARG A 152 -9.72 -12.11 -9.61
N THR A 153 -10.31 -11.48 -8.59
CA THR A 153 -10.44 -12.06 -7.25
C THR A 153 -11.40 -13.25 -7.27
N LEU A 154 -12.55 -13.10 -7.93
CA LEU A 154 -13.54 -14.17 -8.07
C LEU A 154 -13.05 -15.32 -8.94
N ALA A 155 -12.22 -15.04 -9.95
CA ALA A 155 -11.62 -16.08 -10.78
C ALA A 155 -10.77 -17.06 -9.95
N LEU A 156 -10.22 -16.65 -8.80
CA LEU A 156 -9.51 -17.56 -7.88
C LEU A 156 -10.40 -18.70 -7.38
N LEU A 157 -11.71 -18.48 -7.24
CA LEU A 157 -12.68 -19.50 -6.81
C LEU A 157 -12.87 -20.62 -7.86
N ALA A 158 -12.51 -20.35 -9.13
CA ALA A 158 -12.64 -21.33 -10.21
C ALA A 158 -11.46 -22.32 -10.27
N PHE A 159 -10.44 -22.17 -9.42
CA PHE A 159 -9.27 -23.05 -9.36
C PHE A 159 -9.27 -23.89 -8.09
N ASP A 160 -9.07 -25.20 -8.23
CA ASP A 160 -8.89 -26.13 -7.10
C ASP A 160 -7.68 -25.76 -6.22
N HIS A 161 -6.67 -25.14 -6.84
CA HIS A 161 -5.48 -24.62 -6.19
C HIS A 161 -5.27 -23.15 -6.57
N PRO A 162 -5.84 -22.18 -5.82
CA PRO A 162 -5.77 -20.75 -6.12
C PRO A 162 -4.33 -20.22 -6.28
N LEU A 163 -3.37 -20.80 -5.57
CA LEU A 163 -1.94 -20.45 -5.67
C LEU A 163 -1.30 -20.79 -7.02
N MET A 164 -1.88 -21.70 -7.78
CA MET A 164 -1.42 -22.06 -9.13
C MET A 164 -2.12 -21.24 -10.23
N SER A 165 -3.02 -20.33 -9.83
CA SER A 165 -3.76 -19.51 -10.78
C SER A 165 -2.89 -18.38 -11.36
N PRO A 166 -3.28 -17.83 -12.52
CA PRO A 166 -2.69 -16.60 -13.06
C PRO A 166 -2.83 -15.37 -12.15
N PHE A 167 -3.68 -15.44 -11.12
CA PHE A 167 -3.99 -14.36 -10.18
C PHE A 167 -3.44 -14.62 -8.77
N SER A 168 -2.50 -15.57 -8.65
CA SER A 168 -1.83 -15.91 -7.39
C SER A 168 -1.08 -14.74 -6.75
N ASP A 169 -0.81 -13.67 -7.50
CA ASP A 169 -0.27 -12.41 -6.99
C ASP A 169 -1.17 -11.75 -5.93
N LEU A 170 -2.50 -11.92 -6.03
CA LEU A 170 -3.47 -11.46 -5.03
C LEU A 170 -3.37 -12.24 -3.71
N LEU A 171 -2.80 -13.45 -3.75
CA LEU A 171 -2.61 -14.31 -2.58
C LEU A 171 -1.28 -14.05 -1.85
N ASP A 172 -0.43 -13.16 -2.38
CA ASP A 172 0.82 -12.77 -1.74
C ASP A 172 0.57 -11.85 -0.51
N MET A 173 1.44 -11.92 0.48
CA MET A 173 1.51 -10.98 1.60
C MET A 173 1.80 -9.55 1.12
N ARG A 174 2.51 -9.39 0.00
CA ARG A 174 2.75 -8.08 -0.65
C ARG A 174 1.45 -7.36 -0.97
N HIS A 175 0.39 -8.09 -1.31
CA HIS A 175 -0.92 -7.50 -1.56
C HIS A 175 -1.51 -6.89 -0.28
N ARG A 176 -1.44 -7.60 0.86
CA ARG A 176 -1.85 -7.05 2.16
C ARG A 176 -1.07 -5.79 2.51
N HIS A 177 0.25 -5.81 2.31
CA HIS A 177 1.11 -4.67 2.61
C HIS A 177 0.72 -3.44 1.78
N LYS A 178 0.39 -3.63 0.49
CA LYS A 178 -0.06 -2.55 -0.39
C LYS A 178 -1.37 -1.91 0.08
N VAL A 179 -2.31 -2.71 0.58
CA VAL A 179 -3.60 -2.20 1.11
C VAL A 179 -3.42 -1.51 2.47
N ALA A 180 -2.42 -1.91 3.25
CA ALA A 180 -2.16 -1.39 4.59
C ALA A 180 -1.25 -0.15 4.63
N SER A 181 -0.67 0.24 3.48
CA SER A 181 0.23 1.38 3.31
C SER A 181 -0.54 2.64 2.92
#